data_AF-A0A7V3T816-F1
#
_entry.id   AF-A0A7V3T816-F1
#
_cell.length_a   1.000
_cell.length_b   1.000
_cell.length_c   1.000
_cell.angle_alpha   90.00
_cell.angle_beta   90.00
_cell.angle_gamma   90.00
#
_symmetry.space_group_name_H-M   'P 1'
#
loop_
_entity.id
_entity.type
_entity.pdbx_description
1 polymer ?
#
loop_
_entity_poly.entity_id
_entity_poly.type
_entity_poly.pdbx_seq_one_letter_code
_entity_poly.pdbx_strand_id
1 'polypeptide(L)'
;MLPTDIPLDRRAWRGRLAAFLLSEALIGFLAIGAAALTLFPMWFAVSPGVDRLLESAQWVIIGWLGVEYLLGLAWAPDKRAFLLNPWRWVDLATVVVPLATLLPGVSNVLRSSTLLRLVRLLRVLSLGARAGVGVVREQTRRAVEAAAGPAELAVLSAERATQKPVAASWAEFLEWIRAPGEQWFHVSNPGPDQLKTLVHVAGLPPAEAEAWLGGSSYPRLDVSGSATLLFAWLPERLADGSRQRNGVLLLANRNGLFTLSRYRSGLLDSIAGVLPRLKLEGRPFAVRMIGAFLQMVLDRYEEWVGECELELRALEEVPVRESRPVFFERCFRLKKELSTAHFDLWRLKGLLAGLAEGRVRLPGGGAEAAFWRGLEEAAGYLYETAANTREGVLALIDLHLNVVSFEMNRVMRVLAVVSVLGLIPAVVAGLLGMNLADNPWPFTLPQVAFGVGLGMVLCLYLFLVKGWLR
;
A
#
# COMPACT_ATOMS: atom_id res chain seq x y z
N MET A 1 14.49 14.06 2.73
CA MET A 1 13.58 15.04 2.13
C MET A 1 13.46 14.73 0.67
N LEU A 2 12.23 14.45 0.25
CA LEU A 2 11.89 14.25 -1.16
C LEU A 2 11.67 15.64 -1.79
N PRO A 3 11.77 15.79 -3.13
CA PRO A 3 11.46 17.06 -3.80
C PRO A 3 10.05 17.61 -3.50
N THR A 4 9.15 16.75 -3.00
CA THR A 4 7.79 17.10 -2.56
C THR A 4 7.72 17.98 -1.31
N ASP A 5 8.83 18.11 -0.57
CA ASP A 5 8.89 18.86 0.71
C ASP A 5 9.26 20.34 0.52
N ILE A 6 9.39 20.83 -0.73
CA ILE A 6 9.66 22.26 -0.99
C ILE A 6 8.37 23.05 -0.71
N PRO A 7 8.38 24.04 0.20
CA PRO A 7 7.20 24.83 0.53
C PRO A 7 6.92 25.86 -0.59
N LEU A 8 6.39 25.38 -1.71
CA LEU A 8 5.93 26.23 -2.80
C LEU A 8 4.46 26.63 -2.55
N ASP A 9 4.17 27.92 -2.61
CA ASP A 9 2.79 28.42 -2.56
C ASP A 9 2.01 27.93 -3.80
N ARG A 10 1.21 26.87 -3.61
CA ARG A 10 0.44 26.21 -4.67
C ARG A 10 -0.77 27.02 -5.14
N ARG A 11 -1.05 28.18 -4.54
CA ARG A 11 -2.21 29.03 -4.91
C ARG A 11 -1.94 29.86 -6.17
N ALA A 12 -0.69 30.24 -6.43
CA ALA A 12 -0.32 30.98 -7.64
C ALA A 12 0.00 30.04 -8.83
N TRP A 13 -0.35 30.44 -10.07
CA TRP A 13 0.00 29.67 -11.28
C TRP A 13 1.51 29.38 -11.39
N ARG A 14 2.36 30.36 -11.05
CA ARG A 14 3.82 30.19 -11.02
C ARG A 14 4.27 29.11 -10.02
N GLY A 15 3.62 29.00 -8.87
CA GLY A 15 3.89 27.97 -7.87
C GLY A 15 3.43 26.57 -8.30
N ARG A 16 2.30 26.48 -9.02
CA ARG A 16 1.85 25.22 -9.66
C ARG A 16 2.79 24.78 -10.78
N LEU A 17 3.27 25.72 -11.58
CA LEU A 17 4.23 25.44 -12.65
C LEU A 17 5.56 24.95 -12.07
N ALA A 18 6.10 25.63 -11.06
CA ALA A 18 7.32 25.20 -10.36
C ALA A 18 7.17 23.82 -9.70
N ALA A 19 6.03 23.54 -9.05
CA ALA A 19 5.75 22.25 -8.45
C ALA A 19 5.63 21.11 -9.48
N PHE A 20 5.08 21.38 -10.66
CA PHE A 20 5.03 20.42 -11.76
C PHE A 20 6.42 20.19 -12.38
N LEU A 21 7.17 21.27 -12.60
CA LEU A 21 8.51 21.27 -13.18
C LEU A 21 9.56 20.57 -12.31
N LEU A 22 9.35 20.56 -10.99
CA LEU A 22 10.17 19.86 -9.99
C LEU A 22 9.52 18.55 -9.50
N SER A 23 8.43 18.11 -10.13
CA SER A 23 7.75 16.90 -9.73
C SER A 23 8.62 15.66 -9.99
N GLU A 24 8.56 14.71 -9.08
CA GLU A 24 9.26 13.42 -9.20
C GLU A 24 8.86 12.66 -10.47
N ALA A 25 7.61 12.83 -10.92
CA ALA A 25 7.10 12.26 -12.16
C ALA A 25 7.75 12.87 -13.43
N LEU A 26 7.89 14.20 -13.51
CA LEU A 26 8.54 14.84 -14.65
C LEU A 26 10.04 14.51 -14.70
N ILE A 27 10.69 14.48 -13.54
CA ILE A 27 12.10 14.11 -13.42
C ILE A 27 12.30 12.64 -13.85
N GLY A 28 11.40 11.75 -13.43
CA GLY A 28 11.37 10.36 -13.87
C GLY A 28 11.20 10.21 -15.39
N PHE A 29 10.29 10.99 -15.97
CA PHE A 29 10.07 11.03 -17.42
C PHE A 29 11.31 11.53 -18.19
N LEU A 30 11.94 12.61 -17.73
CA LEU A 30 13.16 13.14 -18.34
C LEU A 30 14.33 12.15 -18.24
N ALA A 31 14.44 11.39 -17.15
CA ALA A 31 15.45 10.34 -17.00
C ALA A 31 15.25 9.19 -18.00
N ILE A 32 14.02 8.76 -18.22
CA ILE A 32 13.67 7.75 -19.24
C ILE A 32 13.96 8.30 -20.65
N GLY A 33 13.57 9.55 -20.92
CA GLY A 33 13.87 10.22 -22.19
C GLY A 33 15.38 10.31 -22.46
N ALA A 34 16.17 10.70 -21.47
CA ALA A 34 17.63 10.74 -21.58
C ALA A 34 18.23 9.34 -21.85
N ALA A 35 17.70 8.31 -21.20
CA ALA A 35 18.11 6.92 -21.46
C ALA A 35 17.78 6.50 -22.90
N ALA A 36 16.57 6.77 -23.38
CA ALA A 36 16.14 6.46 -24.75
C ALA A 36 17.01 7.17 -25.79
N LEU A 37 17.26 8.47 -25.62
CA LEU A 37 18.15 9.26 -26.49
C LEU A 37 19.59 8.72 -26.48
N THR A 38 20.02 8.12 -25.37
CA THR A 38 21.36 7.54 -25.23
C THR A 38 21.48 6.18 -25.93
N LEU A 39 20.41 5.37 -25.88
CA LEU A 39 20.36 4.04 -26.50
C LEU A 39 20.13 4.10 -28.01
N PHE A 40 19.38 5.08 -28.50
CA PHE A 40 18.93 5.17 -29.89
C PHE A 40 20.07 5.12 -30.93
N PRO A 41 21.16 5.90 -30.82
CA PRO A 41 22.27 5.84 -31.78
C PRO A 41 23.12 4.57 -31.68
N MET A 42 22.97 3.78 -30.60
CA MET A 42 23.68 2.50 -30.47
C MET A 42 22.99 1.37 -31.25
N TRP A 43 21.69 1.50 -31.52
CA TRP A 43 20.87 0.47 -32.15
C TRP A 43 20.53 0.80 -33.61
N PHE A 44 20.58 2.08 -33.97
CA PHE A 44 20.23 2.56 -35.31
C PHE A 44 21.36 3.38 -35.91
N ALA A 45 21.64 3.17 -37.20
CA ALA A 45 22.56 4.01 -37.96
C ALA A 45 21.89 5.37 -38.21
N VAL A 46 22.41 6.42 -37.57
CA VAL A 46 21.81 7.75 -37.60
C VAL A 46 22.65 8.70 -38.44
N SER A 47 21.99 9.59 -39.19
CA SER A 47 22.71 10.61 -39.97
C SER A 47 23.38 11.64 -39.03
N PRO A 48 24.49 12.28 -39.45
CA PRO A 48 25.20 13.27 -38.63
C PRO A 48 24.36 14.50 -38.23
N GLY A 49 23.26 14.77 -38.94
CA GLY A 49 22.31 15.82 -38.56
C GLY A 49 21.40 15.41 -37.40
N VAL A 50 20.93 14.17 -37.42
CA VAL A 50 20.04 13.64 -36.38
C VAL A 50 20.83 13.33 -35.10
N ASP A 51 22.08 12.84 -35.21
CA ASP A 51 22.94 12.60 -34.05
C ASP A 51 23.17 13.89 -33.22
N ARG A 52 23.47 15.00 -33.90
CA ARG A 52 23.57 16.33 -33.26
C ARG A 52 22.28 16.80 -32.59
N LEU A 53 21.13 16.51 -33.19
CA LEU A 53 19.83 16.82 -32.58
C LEU A 53 19.60 16.01 -31.30
N LEU A 54 19.91 14.71 -31.32
CA LEU A 54 19.79 13.84 -30.14
C LEU A 54 20.73 14.28 -29.01
N GLU A 55 21.97 14.64 -29.35
CA GLU A 55 22.93 15.20 -28.38
C GLU A 55 22.43 16.52 -27.77
N SER A 56 21.87 17.43 -28.59
CA SER A 56 21.33 18.70 -28.10
C SER A 56 20.18 18.49 -27.11
N ALA A 57 19.27 17.55 -27.39
CA ALA A 57 18.17 17.20 -26.51
C ALA A 57 18.67 16.59 -25.19
N GLN A 58 19.72 15.77 -25.22
CA GLN A 58 20.35 15.24 -24.01
C GLN A 58 20.94 16.35 -23.13
N TRP A 59 21.62 17.33 -23.73
CA TRP A 59 22.20 18.45 -22.98
C TRP A 59 21.14 19.32 -22.31
N VAL A 60 19.99 19.53 -22.95
CA VAL A 60 18.85 20.22 -22.35
C VAL A 60 18.35 19.48 -21.10
N ILE A 61 18.21 18.15 -21.19
CA ILE A 61 17.78 17.33 -20.04
C ILE A 61 18.82 17.38 -18.91
N ILE A 62 20.11 17.29 -19.22
CA ILE A 62 21.19 17.37 -18.21
C ILE A 62 21.18 18.75 -17.54
N GLY A 63 21.01 19.82 -18.30
CA GLY A 63 20.89 21.18 -17.77
C GLY A 63 19.72 21.32 -16.80
N TRP A 64 18.56 20.77 -17.19
CA TRP A 64 17.36 20.74 -16.35
C TRP A 64 17.60 19.99 -15.02
N LEU A 65 18.24 18.83 -15.08
CA LEU A 65 18.58 18.03 -13.90
C LEU A 65 19.59 18.75 -12.99
N GLY A 66 20.53 19.52 -13.56
CA GLY A 66 21.44 20.36 -12.79
C GLY A 66 20.72 21.45 -12.02
N VAL A 67 19.74 22.11 -12.65
CA VAL A 67 18.90 23.12 -11.99
C VAL A 67 18.09 22.51 -10.83
N GLU A 68 17.49 21.33 -11.03
CA GLU A 68 16.78 20.63 -9.94
C GLU A 68 17.69 20.32 -8.76
N TYR A 69 18.87 19.77 -9.02
CA TYR A 69 19.81 19.43 -7.96
C TYR A 69 20.22 20.66 -7.14
N LEU A 70 20.50 21.78 -7.81
CA LEU A 70 20.86 23.04 -7.17
C LEU A 70 19.71 23.64 -6.36
N LEU A 71 18.48 23.63 -6.89
CA LEU A 71 17.29 24.07 -6.16
C LEU A 71 17.01 23.18 -4.94
N GLY A 72 17.15 21.87 -5.11
CA GLY A 72 17.01 20.89 -4.03
C GLY A 72 18.03 21.11 -2.90
N LEU A 73 19.27 21.44 -3.24
CA LEU A 73 20.32 21.77 -2.26
C LEU A 73 20.08 23.13 -1.60
N ALA A 74 19.64 24.13 -2.36
CA ALA A 74 19.40 25.49 -1.86
C ALA A 74 18.23 25.54 -0.86
N TRP A 75 17.19 24.75 -1.11
CA TRP A 75 15.98 24.70 -0.28
C TRP A 75 15.97 23.57 0.74
N ALA A 76 17.06 22.80 0.86
CA ALA A 76 17.18 21.80 1.92
C ALA A 76 17.35 22.48 3.29
N PRO A 77 16.45 22.25 4.27
CA PRO A 77 16.58 22.80 5.61
C PRO A 77 17.80 22.25 6.38
N ASP A 78 18.26 21.04 6.03
CA ASP A 78 19.56 20.53 6.47
C ASP A 78 20.42 20.10 5.27
N LYS A 79 21.42 20.93 4.96
CA LYS A 79 22.36 20.72 3.86
C LYS A 79 23.25 19.50 4.07
N ARG A 80 23.58 19.16 5.33
CA ARG A 80 24.42 17.99 5.64
C ARG A 80 23.64 16.71 5.38
N ALA A 81 22.40 16.64 5.82
CA ALA A 81 21.53 15.51 5.55
C ALA A 81 21.25 15.33 4.03
N PHE A 82 21.15 16.43 3.28
CA PHE A 82 21.00 16.38 1.83
C PHE A 82 22.22 15.77 1.14
N LEU A 83 23.43 16.21 1.51
CA LEU A 83 24.68 15.74 0.91
C LEU A 83 25.11 14.34 1.38
N LEU A 84 24.72 13.91 2.58
CA LEU A 84 25.00 12.56 3.08
C LEU A 84 24.06 11.50 2.48
N ASN A 85 23.02 11.90 1.75
CA ASN A 85 22.10 10.97 1.11
C ASN A 85 22.77 10.27 -0.10
N PRO A 86 22.95 8.93 -0.09
CA PRO A 86 23.62 8.20 -1.17
C PRO A 86 22.97 8.41 -2.54
N TRP A 87 21.65 8.63 -2.55
CA TRP A 87 20.89 8.85 -3.77
C TRP A 87 21.19 10.20 -4.43
N ARG A 88 21.45 11.25 -3.63
CA ARG A 88 21.82 12.56 -4.16
C ARG A 88 23.21 12.55 -4.81
N TRP A 89 24.11 11.66 -4.38
CA TRP A 89 25.37 11.42 -5.09
C TRP A 89 25.18 10.82 -6.48
N VAL A 90 24.19 9.93 -6.65
CA VAL A 90 23.83 9.40 -7.98
C VAL A 90 23.28 10.53 -8.86
N ASP A 91 22.41 11.39 -8.31
CA ASP A 91 21.87 12.54 -9.04
C ASP A 91 22.99 13.51 -9.47
N LEU A 92 23.93 13.81 -8.57
CA LEU A 92 25.08 14.66 -8.84
C LEU A 92 25.99 14.05 -9.92
N ALA A 93 26.29 12.76 -9.83
CA ALA A 93 27.12 12.06 -10.81
C ALA A 93 26.48 12.11 -12.22
N THR A 94 25.16 12.00 -12.32
CA THR A 94 24.45 12.07 -13.62
C THR A 94 24.52 13.44 -14.30
N VAL A 95 24.82 14.50 -13.55
CA VAL A 95 25.00 15.87 -14.06
C VAL A 95 26.48 16.18 -14.28
N VAL A 96 27.33 15.88 -13.30
CA VAL A 96 28.76 16.22 -13.29
C VAL A 96 29.56 15.38 -14.28
N VAL A 97 29.27 14.07 -14.41
CA VAL A 97 30.03 13.19 -15.31
C VAL A 97 29.89 13.62 -16.77
N PRO A 98 28.69 13.93 -17.29
CA PRO A 98 28.55 14.53 -18.62
C PRO A 98 29.23 15.89 -18.74
N LEU A 99 29.05 16.81 -17.79
CA LEU A 99 29.66 18.15 -17.82
C LEU A 99 31.19 18.10 -17.84
N ALA A 100 31.80 17.14 -17.14
CA ALA A 100 33.25 16.95 -17.12
C ALA A 100 33.82 16.65 -18.53
N THR A 101 33.02 16.07 -19.44
CA THR A 101 33.47 15.80 -20.82
C THR A 101 33.68 17.06 -21.67
N LEU A 102 33.19 18.22 -21.22
CA LEU A 102 33.39 19.53 -21.86
C LEU A 102 34.72 20.19 -21.46
N LEU A 103 35.45 19.63 -20.48
CA LEU A 103 36.71 20.22 -20.02
C LEU A 103 37.84 20.04 -21.05
N PRO A 104 38.64 21.09 -21.32
CA PRO A 104 39.63 21.11 -22.40
C PRO A 104 40.79 20.10 -22.25
N GLY A 105 40.92 19.43 -21.10
CA GLY A 105 41.96 18.42 -20.82
C GLY A 105 41.50 16.95 -20.87
N VAL A 106 40.23 16.67 -21.17
CA VAL A 106 39.70 15.30 -21.20
C VAL A 106 39.95 14.65 -22.56
N SER A 107 40.62 13.48 -22.56
CA SER A 107 41.00 12.75 -23.76
C SER A 107 39.79 12.42 -24.65
N ASN A 108 39.97 12.45 -25.98
CA ASN A 108 38.90 12.14 -26.95
C ASN A 108 38.34 10.71 -26.78
N VAL A 109 39.10 9.82 -26.13
CA VAL A 109 38.69 8.45 -25.78
C VAL A 109 37.67 8.44 -24.63
N LEU A 110 37.76 9.35 -23.66
CA LEU A 110 36.72 9.50 -22.64
C LEU A 110 35.43 10.07 -23.26
N ARG A 111 35.54 11.03 -24.18
CA ARG A 111 34.39 11.64 -24.87
C ARG A 111 33.57 10.65 -25.71
N SER A 112 34.22 9.67 -26.33
CA SER A 112 33.55 8.63 -27.13
C SER A 112 33.15 7.39 -26.31
N SER A 113 33.48 7.34 -25.01
CA SER A 113 33.29 6.13 -24.22
C SER A 113 31.82 5.83 -23.94
N THR A 114 31.35 4.70 -24.47
CA THR A 114 30.06 4.07 -24.15
C THR A 114 29.87 3.87 -22.64
N LEU A 115 30.96 3.74 -21.86
CA LEU A 115 30.91 3.62 -20.40
C LEU A 115 30.32 4.88 -19.72
N LEU A 116 30.64 6.09 -20.20
CA LEU A 116 30.07 7.33 -19.64
C LEU A 116 28.59 7.51 -20.00
N ARG A 117 28.16 6.94 -21.13
CA ARG A 117 26.76 6.90 -21.55
C ARG A 117 25.93 5.96 -20.65
N LEU A 118 26.52 4.85 -20.18
CA LEU A 118 25.87 3.92 -19.25
C LEU A 118 25.63 4.52 -17.85
N VAL A 119 26.46 5.47 -17.41
CA VAL A 119 26.23 6.22 -16.15
C VAL A 119 24.87 6.94 -16.15
N ARG A 120 24.35 7.29 -17.33
CA ARG A 120 23.04 7.95 -17.47
C ARG A 120 21.87 6.99 -17.21
N LEU A 121 22.06 5.70 -17.42
CA LEU A 121 21.04 4.66 -17.18
C LEU A 121 20.89 4.32 -15.69
N LEU A 122 21.92 4.57 -14.87
CA LEU A 122 21.89 4.36 -13.42
C LEU A 122 20.79 5.19 -12.71
N ARG A 123 20.37 6.33 -13.29
CA ARG A 123 19.28 7.14 -12.71
C ARG A 123 17.91 6.50 -12.87
N VAL A 124 17.66 5.80 -13.99
CA VAL A 124 16.42 5.04 -14.22
C VAL A 124 16.31 3.88 -13.23
N LEU A 125 17.44 3.21 -12.93
CA LEU A 125 17.50 2.16 -11.91
C LEU A 125 17.28 2.70 -10.49
N SER A 126 17.81 3.89 -10.18
CA SER A 126 17.64 4.49 -8.85
C SER A 126 16.23 5.03 -8.59
N LEU A 127 15.49 5.45 -9.62
CA LEU A 127 14.07 5.82 -9.54
C LEU A 127 13.20 4.65 -9.06
N GLY A 128 13.42 3.45 -9.60
CA GLY A 128 12.69 2.24 -9.16
C GLY A 128 12.96 1.87 -7.69
N ALA A 129 14.20 2.04 -7.22
CA ALA A 129 14.58 1.75 -5.84
C ALA A 129 14.06 2.81 -4.83
N ARG A 130 14.00 4.09 -5.22
CA ARG A 130 13.49 5.19 -4.37
C ARG A 130 11.99 5.08 -4.11
N ALA A 131 11.21 4.68 -5.12
CA ALA A 131 9.77 4.47 -4.99
C ALA A 131 9.43 3.39 -3.94
N GLY A 132 10.25 2.33 -3.83
CA GLY A 132 10.08 1.28 -2.82
C GLY A 132 10.43 1.71 -1.38
N VAL A 133 11.49 2.52 -1.21
CA VAL A 133 11.97 2.96 0.12
C VAL A 133 11.09 4.07 0.74
N GLY A 134 10.45 4.89 -0.09
CA GLY A 134 9.52 5.95 0.37
C GLY A 134 8.29 5.40 1.11
N VAL A 135 7.74 4.28 0.63
CA VAL A 135 6.56 3.63 1.22
C VAL A 135 6.88 3.06 2.62
N VAL A 136 8.07 2.48 2.79
CA VAL A 136 8.51 1.93 4.09
C VAL A 136 8.74 3.06 5.12
N ARG A 137 9.33 4.18 4.69
CA ARG A 137 9.59 5.33 5.59
C ARG A 137 8.32 6.03 6.05
N GLU A 138 7.31 6.14 5.20
CA GLU A 138 6.01 6.74 5.58
C GLU A 138 5.28 5.88 6.62
N GLN A 139 5.37 4.55 6.51
CA GLN A 139 4.85 3.64 7.54
C GLN A 139 5.59 3.78 8.87
N THR A 140 6.93 3.89 8.86
CA THR A 140 7.72 4.15 10.08
C THR A 140 7.40 5.51 10.70
N ARG A 141 7.22 6.55 9.87
CA ARG A 141 6.93 7.91 10.34
C ARG A 141 5.55 8.01 11.01
N ARG A 142 4.51 7.41 10.43
CA ARG A 142 3.17 7.33 11.05
C ARG A 142 3.20 6.56 12.37
N ALA A 143 4.00 5.50 12.47
CA ALA A 143 4.19 4.75 13.72
C ALA A 143 4.90 5.56 14.82
N VAL A 144 5.76 6.52 14.44
CA VAL A 144 6.46 7.42 15.38
C VAL A 144 5.58 8.60 15.79
N GLU A 145 4.83 9.20 14.87
CA GLU A 145 3.91 10.31 15.16
C GLU A 145 2.71 9.86 16.01
N ALA A 146 2.20 8.62 15.82
CA ALA A 146 1.12 8.05 16.63
C ALA A 146 1.54 7.67 18.07
N ALA A 147 2.85 7.59 18.36
CA ALA A 147 3.40 7.27 19.68
C ALA A 147 3.72 8.50 20.54
N ALA A 148 3.46 9.71 20.05
CA ALA A 148 3.79 10.95 20.76
C ALA A 148 2.79 11.24 21.89
N GLY A 149 3.10 10.76 23.10
CA GLY A 149 2.38 11.08 24.34
C GLY A 149 2.93 10.32 25.56
N PRO A 150 2.62 10.74 26.80
CA PRO A 150 2.96 9.96 27.99
C PRO A 150 2.23 8.62 27.99
N ALA A 151 2.82 7.62 28.65
CA ALA A 151 2.19 6.33 28.89
C ALA A 151 0.95 6.50 29.79
N GLU A 152 -0.14 5.83 29.43
CA GLU A 152 -1.38 5.83 30.21
C GLU A 152 -1.55 4.48 30.89
N LEU A 153 -1.70 4.51 32.21
CA LEU A 153 -1.98 3.34 33.03
C LEU A 153 -3.39 3.43 33.61
N ALA A 154 -4.16 2.37 33.43
CA ALA A 154 -5.50 2.25 33.98
C ALA A 154 -5.69 0.88 34.64
N VAL A 155 -6.55 0.82 35.66
CA VAL A 155 -6.84 -0.39 36.41
C VAL A 155 -8.34 -0.66 36.49
N LEU A 156 -8.70 -1.95 36.40
CA LEU A 156 -10.05 -2.46 36.63
C LEU A 156 -9.99 -3.58 37.70
N SER A 157 -10.66 -3.39 38.84
CA SER A 157 -10.69 -4.40 39.92
C SER A 157 -11.89 -5.33 39.81
N ALA A 158 -11.77 -6.59 40.25
CA ALA A 158 -12.86 -7.57 40.23
C ALA A 158 -14.14 -7.12 40.95
N GLU A 159 -14.03 -6.43 42.10
CA GLU A 159 -15.16 -5.89 42.87
C GLU A 159 -15.89 -4.73 42.18
N ARG A 160 -15.22 -4.08 41.21
CA ARG A 160 -15.73 -2.92 40.47
C ARG A 160 -15.67 -3.14 38.96
N ALA A 161 -15.72 -4.40 38.52
CA ALA A 161 -15.47 -4.74 37.11
C ALA A 161 -16.53 -4.18 36.14
N THR A 162 -17.65 -3.67 36.66
CA THR A 162 -18.71 -2.96 35.93
C THR A 162 -18.64 -1.43 36.04
N GLN A 163 -17.71 -0.89 36.82
CA GLN A 163 -17.49 0.55 36.97
C GLN A 163 -16.40 1.03 36.00
N LYS A 164 -16.31 2.35 35.80
CA LYS A 164 -15.29 2.95 34.92
C LYS A 164 -13.87 2.61 35.42
N PRO A 165 -12.92 2.33 34.50
CA PRO A 165 -11.51 2.17 34.85
C PRO A 165 -10.97 3.40 35.58
N VAL A 166 -10.06 3.18 36.54
CA VAL A 166 -9.41 4.25 37.30
C VAL A 166 -7.99 4.42 36.79
N ALA A 167 -7.52 5.67 36.66
CA ALA A 167 -6.13 5.94 36.33
C ALA A 167 -5.21 5.44 37.46
N ALA A 168 -4.16 4.70 37.11
CA ALA A 168 -3.21 4.11 38.05
C ALA A 168 -1.81 4.70 37.87
N SER A 169 -1.03 4.72 38.95
CA SER A 169 0.37 5.16 38.88
C SER A 169 1.33 4.01 38.52
N TRP A 170 2.51 4.36 37.98
CA TRP A 170 3.55 3.36 37.70
C TRP A 170 4.02 2.63 38.97
N ALA A 171 4.03 3.33 40.11
CA ALA A 171 4.40 2.75 41.39
C ALA A 171 3.39 1.68 41.85
N GLU A 172 2.09 1.97 41.75
CA GLU A 172 1.01 1.02 42.07
C GLU A 172 1.10 -0.24 41.20
N PHE A 173 1.39 -0.08 39.91
CA PHE A 173 1.56 -1.22 39.00
C PHE A 173 2.75 -2.11 39.40
N LEU A 174 3.89 -1.51 39.78
CA LEU A 174 5.07 -2.26 40.23
C LEU A 174 4.84 -2.98 41.57
N GLU A 175 4.05 -2.40 42.48
CA GLU A 175 3.64 -3.06 43.72
C GLU A 175 2.73 -4.26 43.43
N TRP A 176 1.75 -4.08 42.55
CA TRP A 176 0.83 -5.15 42.15
C TRP A 176 1.54 -6.31 41.45
N ILE A 177 2.55 -6.05 40.61
CA ILE A 177 3.36 -7.12 39.98
C ILE A 177 3.98 -8.05 41.03
N ARG A 178 4.42 -7.49 42.18
CA ARG A 178 5.06 -8.26 43.25
C ARG A 178 4.05 -9.11 44.03
N ALA A 179 2.81 -8.63 44.15
CA ALA A 179 1.72 -9.32 44.84
C ALA A 179 0.40 -9.19 44.03
N PRO A 180 0.19 -10.03 43.00
CA PRO A 180 -0.95 -9.90 42.11
C PRO A 180 -2.28 -10.19 42.82
N GLY A 181 -3.12 -9.16 42.95
CA GLY A 181 -4.53 -9.28 43.33
C GLY A 181 -5.47 -9.33 42.12
N GLU A 182 -6.76 -9.60 42.36
CA GLU A 182 -7.84 -9.68 41.34
C GLU A 182 -8.13 -8.34 40.66
N GLN A 183 -7.16 -7.87 39.90
CA GLN A 183 -7.13 -6.60 39.22
C GLN A 183 -6.55 -6.80 37.81
N TRP A 184 -6.98 -5.94 36.91
CA TRP A 184 -6.50 -5.84 35.54
C TRP A 184 -5.82 -4.49 35.34
N PHE A 185 -4.52 -4.51 35.10
CA PHE A 185 -3.76 -3.33 34.69
C PHE A 185 -3.59 -3.25 33.17
N HIS A 186 -3.87 -2.09 32.60
CA HIS A 186 -3.60 -1.80 31.20
C HIS A 186 -2.57 -0.68 31.07
N VAL A 187 -1.49 -0.97 30.35
CA VAL A 187 -0.45 0.00 30.01
C VAL A 187 -0.54 0.27 28.52
N SER A 188 -0.82 1.53 28.15
CA SER A 188 -0.84 1.96 26.76
C SER A 188 0.23 3.02 26.49
N ASN A 189 0.78 2.98 25.28
CA ASN A 189 1.83 3.89 24.81
C ASN A 189 3.06 3.99 25.75
N PRO A 190 3.67 2.85 26.16
CA PRO A 190 4.83 2.87 27.05
C PRO A 190 6.04 3.55 26.39
N GLY A 191 6.80 4.31 27.17
CA GLY A 191 8.12 4.80 26.72
C GLY A 191 9.13 3.64 26.53
N PRO A 192 10.26 3.86 25.82
CA PRO A 192 11.26 2.83 25.57
C PRO A 192 11.80 2.16 26.84
N ASP A 193 12.02 2.93 27.91
CA ASP A 193 12.53 2.42 29.18
C ASP A 193 11.48 1.62 29.94
N GLN A 194 10.23 2.09 29.95
CA GLN A 194 9.11 1.36 30.55
C GLN A 194 8.85 0.04 29.83
N LEU A 195 8.96 0.03 28.51
CA LEU A 195 8.81 -1.18 27.71
C LEU A 195 9.86 -2.23 28.09
N LYS A 196 11.13 -1.84 28.22
CA LYS A 196 12.20 -2.74 28.68
C LYS A 196 11.89 -3.33 30.07
N THR A 197 11.42 -2.50 31.00
CA THR A 197 11.02 -2.97 32.34
C THR A 197 9.86 -3.97 32.27
N LEU A 198 8.82 -3.68 31.49
CA LEU A 198 7.65 -4.56 31.33
C LEU A 198 8.02 -5.90 30.74
N VAL A 199 8.89 -5.90 29.74
CA VAL A 199 9.32 -7.12 29.05
C VAL A 199 10.19 -7.99 29.96
N HIS A 200 11.05 -7.36 30.76
CA HIS A 200 11.81 -8.07 31.79
C HIS A 200 10.90 -8.69 32.86
N VAL A 201 9.89 -7.95 33.32
CA VAL A 201 8.91 -8.46 34.31
C VAL A 201 8.05 -9.58 33.72
N ALA A 202 7.68 -9.48 32.45
CA ALA A 202 6.92 -10.50 31.73
C ALA A 202 7.69 -11.80 31.50
N GLY A 203 9.02 -11.79 31.68
CA GLY A 203 9.89 -12.91 31.35
C GLY A 203 10.01 -13.16 29.84
N LEU A 204 9.79 -12.13 29.01
CA LEU A 204 9.86 -12.25 27.56
C LEU A 204 11.21 -11.77 27.02
N PRO A 205 11.79 -12.42 26.00
CA PRO A 205 12.92 -11.87 25.28
C PRO A 205 12.55 -10.50 24.66
N PRO A 206 13.39 -9.45 24.81
CA PRO A 206 13.14 -8.12 24.23
C PRO A 206 12.79 -8.13 22.75
N ALA A 207 13.48 -8.97 21.97
CA ALA A 207 13.25 -9.11 20.53
C ALA A 207 11.85 -9.67 20.20
N GLU A 208 11.32 -10.58 21.03
CA GLU A 208 9.98 -11.15 20.83
C GLU A 208 8.89 -10.13 21.15
N ALA A 209 9.04 -9.40 22.25
CA ALA A 209 8.10 -8.35 22.62
C ALA A 209 8.08 -7.20 21.61
N GLU A 210 9.26 -6.79 21.11
CA GLU A 210 9.34 -5.80 20.03
C GLU A 210 8.75 -6.32 18.72
N ALA A 211 8.94 -7.60 18.38
CA ALA A 211 8.30 -8.19 17.19
C ALA A 211 6.77 -8.24 17.33
N TRP A 212 6.26 -8.51 18.53
CA TRP A 212 4.83 -8.55 18.84
C TRP A 212 4.18 -7.19 18.73
N LEU A 213 4.79 -6.18 19.35
CA LEU A 213 4.32 -4.79 19.28
C LEU A 213 4.70 -4.11 17.94
N GLY A 214 5.58 -4.73 17.16
CA GLY A 214 6.18 -4.22 15.92
C GLY A 214 5.34 -4.45 14.66
N GLY A 215 4.30 -5.28 14.71
CA GLY A 215 3.51 -5.62 13.52
C GLY A 215 3.78 -7.01 12.94
N SER A 216 4.77 -7.74 13.46
CA SER A 216 5.28 -8.98 12.84
C SER A 216 4.73 -10.27 13.47
N SER A 217 3.83 -10.16 14.44
CA SER A 217 3.25 -11.30 15.16
C SER A 217 1.81 -11.62 14.74
N TYR A 218 1.28 -12.71 15.28
CA TYR A 218 -0.04 -13.23 14.99
C TYR A 218 -0.75 -13.67 16.28
N PRO A 219 -2.09 -13.72 16.30
CA PRO A 219 -2.83 -14.16 17.48
C PRO A 219 -2.39 -15.55 17.95
N ARG A 220 -1.98 -15.65 19.21
CA ARG A 220 -1.48 -16.88 19.83
C ARG A 220 -1.67 -16.86 21.33
N LEU A 221 -1.84 -18.04 21.91
CA LEU A 221 -1.92 -18.25 23.33
C LEU A 221 -0.89 -19.31 23.75
N ASP A 222 0.04 -18.91 24.61
CA ASP A 222 1.05 -19.79 25.18
C ASP A 222 0.85 -19.88 26.69
N VAL A 223 0.82 -21.10 27.21
CA VAL A 223 0.75 -21.34 28.66
C VAL A 223 2.13 -21.80 29.12
N SER A 224 2.76 -21.03 30.00
CA SER A 224 4.06 -21.35 30.58
C SER A 224 3.97 -21.34 32.11
N GLY A 225 3.96 -22.53 32.71
CA GLY A 225 3.82 -22.69 34.16
C GLY A 225 2.49 -22.14 34.68
N SER A 226 2.54 -21.10 35.52
CA SER A 226 1.37 -20.42 36.08
C SER A 226 0.92 -19.18 35.28
N ALA A 227 1.71 -18.76 34.29
CA ALA A 227 1.41 -17.60 33.45
C ALA A 227 0.85 -18.02 32.09
N THR A 228 -0.16 -17.30 31.64
CA THR A 228 -0.72 -17.40 30.28
C THR A 228 -0.42 -16.12 29.53
N LEU A 229 0.12 -16.30 28.34
CA LEU A 229 0.52 -15.25 27.44
C LEU A 229 -0.38 -15.29 26.23
N LEU A 230 -1.07 -14.20 25.97
CA LEU A 230 -1.99 -14.06 24.85
C LEU A 230 -1.61 -12.83 24.05
N PHE A 231 -1.40 -12.99 22.77
CA PHE A 231 -1.29 -11.88 21.84
C PHE A 231 -2.51 -11.87 20.93
N ALA A 232 -3.08 -10.69 20.69
CA ALA A 232 -4.14 -10.50 19.72
C ALA A 232 -4.04 -9.12 19.05
N TRP A 233 -4.49 -9.06 17.80
CA TRP A 233 -4.64 -7.82 17.07
C TRP A 233 -6.02 -7.22 17.35
N LEU A 234 -6.05 -5.99 17.87
CA LEU A 234 -7.27 -5.22 18.11
C LEU A 234 -7.45 -4.20 16.98
N PRO A 235 -8.54 -4.30 16.20
CA PRO A 235 -8.93 -3.25 15.27
C PRO A 235 -9.41 -2.02 16.04
N GLU A 236 -8.79 -0.87 15.77
CA GLU A 236 -9.18 0.42 16.35
C GLU A 236 -9.41 1.46 15.25
N ARG A 237 -10.38 2.33 15.50
CA ARG A 237 -10.71 3.47 14.64
C ARG A 237 -10.06 4.73 15.20
N LEU A 238 -9.27 5.40 14.38
CA LEU A 238 -8.66 6.68 14.73
C LEU A 238 -9.67 7.82 14.56
N ALA A 239 -9.37 8.96 15.19
CA ALA A 239 -10.21 10.16 15.13
C ALA A 239 -10.37 10.73 13.71
N ASP A 240 -9.41 10.47 12.82
CA ASP A 240 -9.48 10.85 11.40
C ASP A 240 -10.32 9.87 10.55
N GLY A 241 -10.90 8.84 11.17
CA GLY A 241 -11.67 7.80 10.52
C GLY A 241 -10.83 6.69 9.89
N SER A 242 -9.49 6.77 9.95
CA SER A 242 -8.61 5.70 9.49
C SER A 242 -8.65 4.52 10.47
N ARG A 243 -8.38 3.32 9.95
CA ARG A 243 -8.31 2.09 10.75
C ARG A 243 -6.86 1.74 11.04
N GLN A 244 -6.59 1.39 12.28
CA GLN A 244 -5.30 0.85 12.69
C GLN A 244 -5.51 -0.47 13.41
N ARG A 245 -4.51 -1.33 13.29
CA ARG A 245 -4.43 -2.57 14.03
C ARG A 245 -3.46 -2.38 15.19
N ASN A 246 -3.96 -2.37 16.40
CA ASN A 246 -3.16 -2.22 17.61
C ASN A 246 -2.85 -3.61 18.18
N GLY A 247 -1.56 -3.89 18.44
CA GLY A 247 -1.13 -5.17 18.98
C GLY A 247 -1.26 -5.14 20.49
N VAL A 248 -2.07 -6.04 21.05
CA VAL A 248 -2.27 -6.14 22.49
C VAL A 248 -1.64 -7.42 22.99
N LEU A 249 -0.69 -7.26 23.91
CA LEU A 249 -0.11 -8.34 24.66
C LEU A 249 -0.81 -8.45 26.01
N LEU A 250 -1.29 -9.63 26.35
CA LEU A 250 -1.99 -9.95 27.59
C LEU A 250 -1.20 -11.01 28.34
N LEU A 251 -0.94 -10.75 29.61
CA LEU A 251 -0.28 -11.63 30.55
C LEU A 251 -1.21 -11.86 31.73
N ALA A 252 -1.59 -13.12 31.91
CA ALA A 252 -2.52 -13.55 32.95
C ALA A 252 -1.85 -14.54 33.88
N ASN A 253 -1.93 -14.28 35.19
CA ASN A 253 -1.64 -15.26 36.23
C ASN A 253 -2.97 -15.68 36.90
N ARG A 254 -2.95 -16.59 37.87
CA ARG A 254 -4.15 -17.05 38.59
C ARG A 254 -4.99 -15.91 39.16
N ASN A 255 -4.33 -14.89 39.70
CA ASN A 255 -4.98 -13.84 40.48
C ASN A 255 -4.96 -12.49 39.79
N GLY A 256 -4.16 -12.27 38.74
CA GLY A 256 -3.94 -10.94 38.19
C GLY A 256 -3.76 -10.96 36.68
N LEU A 257 -4.17 -9.88 36.03
CA LEU A 257 -4.07 -9.72 34.58
C LEU A 257 -3.42 -8.39 34.23
N PHE A 258 -2.50 -8.38 33.29
CA PHE A 258 -2.01 -7.14 32.73
C PHE A 258 -1.98 -7.19 31.20
N THR A 259 -2.15 -6.01 30.61
CA THR A 259 -2.16 -5.83 29.17
C THR A 259 -1.27 -4.68 28.76
N LEU A 260 -0.65 -4.83 27.61
CA LEU A 260 0.28 -3.88 27.03
C LEU A 260 -0.11 -3.60 25.58
N SER A 261 -0.30 -2.32 25.25
CA SER A 261 -0.53 -1.85 23.88
C SER A 261 0.49 -0.78 23.51
N ARG A 262 0.89 -0.79 22.23
CA ARG A 262 1.90 0.16 21.72
C ARG A 262 1.34 1.57 21.54
N TYR A 263 0.06 1.67 21.18
CA TYR A 263 -0.62 2.93 20.99
C TYR A 263 -1.68 3.12 22.07
N ARG A 264 -2.14 4.36 22.27
CA ARG A 264 -3.22 4.66 23.21
C ARG A 264 -4.47 3.87 22.84
N SER A 265 -5.08 3.22 23.83
CA SER A 265 -6.25 2.38 23.62
C SER A 265 -7.24 2.48 24.79
N GLY A 266 -8.52 2.67 24.47
CA GLY A 266 -9.65 2.63 25.43
C GLY A 266 -10.08 1.19 25.76
N LEU A 267 -9.11 0.29 25.91
CA LEU A 267 -9.35 -1.15 26.03
C LEU A 267 -10.20 -1.47 27.26
N LEU A 268 -9.82 -0.96 28.43
CA LEU A 268 -10.55 -1.27 29.67
C LEU A 268 -11.98 -0.73 29.68
N ASP A 269 -12.22 0.43 29.07
CA ASP A 269 -13.58 0.99 28.93
C ASP A 269 -14.48 0.06 28.09
N SER A 270 -13.93 -0.47 26.99
CA SER A 270 -14.65 -1.41 26.12
C SER A 270 -14.98 -2.71 26.87
N ILE A 271 -14.05 -3.20 27.70
CA ILE A 271 -14.22 -4.45 28.45
C ILE A 271 -15.26 -4.30 29.56
N ALA A 272 -15.28 -3.17 30.27
CA ALA A 272 -16.30 -2.90 31.29
C ALA A 272 -17.73 -2.94 30.70
N GLY A 273 -17.90 -2.59 29.42
CA GLY A 273 -19.19 -2.69 28.72
C GLY A 273 -19.55 -4.10 28.24
N VAL A 274 -18.56 -4.96 27.97
CA VAL A 274 -18.76 -6.34 27.50
C VAL A 274 -19.02 -7.29 28.66
N LEU A 275 -18.34 -7.09 29.79
CA LEU A 275 -18.37 -8.01 30.93
C LEU A 275 -19.78 -8.40 31.42
N PRO A 276 -20.76 -7.48 31.54
CA PRO A 276 -22.12 -7.81 31.99
C PRO A 276 -22.90 -8.73 31.02
N ARG A 277 -22.45 -8.83 29.77
CA ARG A 277 -23.10 -9.66 28.74
C ARG A 277 -22.65 -11.12 28.81
N LEU A 278 -21.55 -11.39 29.53
CA LEU A 278 -20.94 -12.71 29.59
C LEU A 278 -21.54 -13.53 30.72
N LYS A 279 -21.99 -14.74 30.40
CA LYS A 279 -22.48 -15.73 31.38
C LYS A 279 -21.31 -16.48 32.06
N LEU A 280 -20.37 -15.73 32.64
CA LEU A 280 -19.18 -16.24 33.31
C LEU A 280 -19.13 -15.89 34.81
N GLU A 281 -20.28 -15.58 35.41
CA GLU A 281 -20.37 -15.37 36.87
C GLU A 281 -19.89 -16.61 37.64
N GLY A 282 -19.18 -16.38 38.75
CA GLY A 282 -18.59 -17.46 39.55
C GLY A 282 -17.38 -18.18 38.93
N ARG A 283 -16.96 -17.81 37.71
CA ARG A 283 -15.73 -18.33 37.09
C ARG A 283 -14.48 -17.59 37.60
N PRO A 284 -13.28 -18.22 37.54
CA PRO A 284 -12.03 -17.57 37.94
C PRO A 284 -11.82 -16.23 37.24
N PHE A 285 -11.19 -15.28 37.94
CA PHE A 285 -10.94 -13.93 37.43
C PHE A 285 -10.30 -13.93 36.04
N ALA A 286 -9.21 -14.69 35.85
CA ALA A 286 -8.50 -14.78 34.56
C ALA A 286 -9.42 -15.26 33.41
N VAL A 287 -10.29 -16.24 33.67
CA VAL A 287 -11.24 -16.78 32.68
C VAL A 287 -12.24 -15.72 32.25
N ARG A 288 -12.83 -14.99 33.20
CA ARG A 288 -13.78 -13.91 32.91
C ARG A 288 -13.15 -12.79 32.09
N MET A 289 -11.97 -12.34 32.52
CA MET A 289 -11.28 -11.21 31.89
C MET A 289 -10.76 -11.55 30.49
N ILE A 290 -10.15 -12.73 30.30
CA ILE A 290 -9.72 -13.19 28.97
C ILE A 290 -10.92 -13.43 28.07
N GLY A 291 -12.01 -14.01 28.61
CA GLY A 291 -13.26 -14.17 27.86
C GLY A 291 -13.82 -12.83 27.38
N ALA A 292 -13.82 -11.81 28.24
CA ALA A 292 -14.25 -10.47 27.87
C ALA A 292 -13.33 -9.79 26.85
N PHE A 293 -12.02 -9.98 26.97
CA PHE A 293 -11.06 -9.52 25.98
C PHE A 293 -11.33 -10.12 24.61
N LEU A 294 -11.47 -11.45 24.53
CA LEU A 294 -11.66 -12.16 23.28
C LEU A 294 -13.03 -11.85 22.64
N GLN A 295 -14.09 -11.74 23.44
CA GLN A 295 -15.39 -11.25 22.96
C GLN A 295 -15.27 -9.83 22.39
N MET A 296 -14.63 -8.91 23.13
CA MET A 296 -14.42 -7.54 22.65
C MET A 296 -13.62 -7.52 21.33
N VAL A 297 -12.58 -8.35 21.21
CA VAL A 297 -11.81 -8.48 19.95
C VAL A 297 -12.72 -8.93 18.81
N LEU A 298 -13.58 -9.92 19.03
CA LEU A 298 -14.55 -10.38 18.03
C LEU A 298 -15.58 -9.30 17.66
N ASP A 299 -16.13 -8.59 18.64
CA ASP A 299 -17.07 -7.47 18.41
C ASP A 299 -16.44 -6.41 17.49
N ARG A 300 -15.13 -6.12 17.66
CA ARG A 300 -14.39 -5.18 16.78
C ARG A 300 -14.16 -5.72 15.37
N TYR A 301 -13.92 -7.02 15.22
CA TYR A 301 -13.84 -7.64 13.89
C TYR A 301 -15.21 -7.69 13.21
N GLU A 302 -16.29 -7.90 13.95
CA GLU A 302 -17.65 -7.84 13.42
C GLU A 302 -17.96 -6.44 12.88
N GLU A 303 -17.65 -5.40 13.64
CA GLU A 303 -17.75 -4.00 13.19
C GLU A 303 -16.90 -3.76 11.92
N TRP A 304 -15.64 -4.19 11.92
CA TRP A 304 -14.74 -3.98 10.78
C TRP A 304 -15.23 -4.70 9.51
N VAL A 305 -15.55 -5.99 9.61
CA VAL A 305 -16.02 -6.79 8.47
C VAL A 305 -17.36 -6.25 7.96
N GLY A 306 -18.29 -5.90 8.85
CA GLY A 306 -19.58 -5.32 8.46
C GLY A 306 -19.43 -3.99 7.71
N GLU A 307 -18.53 -3.11 8.15
CA GLU A 307 -18.24 -1.88 7.41
C GLU A 307 -17.59 -2.17 6.03
N CYS A 308 -16.76 -3.21 5.92
CA CYS A 308 -16.20 -3.65 4.64
C CYS A 308 -17.27 -4.19 3.68
N GLU A 309 -18.26 -4.93 4.18
CA GLU A 309 -19.42 -5.38 3.38
C GLU A 309 -20.24 -4.19 2.86
N LEU A 310 -20.47 -3.19 3.70
CA LEU A 310 -21.16 -1.96 3.28
C LEU A 310 -20.35 -1.20 2.22
N GLU A 311 -19.02 -1.13 2.34
CA GLU A 311 -18.19 -0.53 1.30
C GLU A 311 -18.21 -1.32 0.00
N LEU A 312 -18.19 -2.66 0.05
CA LEU A 312 -18.33 -3.49 -1.15
C LEU A 312 -19.66 -3.20 -1.87
N ARG A 313 -20.78 -3.17 -1.15
CA ARG A 313 -22.09 -2.83 -1.75
C ARG A 313 -22.08 -1.46 -2.42
N ALA A 314 -21.46 -0.46 -1.78
CA ALA A 314 -21.32 0.87 -2.38
C ALA A 314 -20.42 0.87 -3.63
N LEU A 315 -19.44 -0.03 -3.72
CA LEU A 315 -18.61 -0.19 -4.92
C LEU A 315 -19.35 -0.95 -6.03
N GLU A 316 -20.22 -1.89 -5.70
CA GLU A 316 -21.06 -2.61 -6.66
C GLU A 316 -22.06 -1.70 -7.38
N GLU A 317 -22.52 -0.63 -6.72
CA GLU A 317 -23.41 0.38 -7.32
C GLU A 317 -22.70 1.31 -8.32
N VAL A 318 -21.36 1.33 -8.36
CA VAL A 318 -20.60 2.20 -9.26
C VAL A 318 -20.71 1.67 -10.70
N PRO A 319 -21.23 2.46 -11.66
CA PRO A 319 -21.31 2.03 -13.04
C PRO A 319 -19.92 1.79 -13.64
N VAL A 320 -19.79 0.72 -14.41
CA VAL A 320 -18.50 0.32 -14.99
C VAL A 320 -17.87 1.41 -15.86
N ARG A 321 -18.71 2.17 -16.59
CA ARG A 321 -18.28 3.30 -17.44
C ARG A 321 -17.70 4.48 -16.67
N GLU A 322 -17.96 4.56 -15.36
CA GLU A 322 -17.50 5.63 -14.49
C GLU A 322 -16.30 5.21 -13.61
N SER A 323 -15.76 4.00 -13.84
CA SER A 323 -14.64 3.47 -13.07
C SER A 323 -13.33 4.21 -13.34
N ARG A 324 -13.09 5.21 -12.50
CA ARG A 324 -11.86 6.01 -12.45
C ARG A 324 -10.76 5.27 -11.65
N PRO A 325 -9.49 5.70 -11.74
CA PRO A 325 -8.40 5.11 -10.94
C PRO A 325 -8.70 5.01 -9.42
N VAL A 326 -9.48 5.97 -8.89
CA VAL A 326 -9.94 5.99 -7.49
C VAL A 326 -10.79 4.76 -7.13
N PHE A 327 -11.59 4.23 -8.06
CA PHE A 327 -12.38 3.01 -7.84
C PHE A 327 -11.46 1.83 -7.52
N PHE A 328 -10.47 1.57 -8.39
CA PHE A 328 -9.53 0.48 -8.19
C PHE A 328 -8.70 0.65 -6.93
N GLU A 329 -8.30 1.88 -6.59
CA GLU A 329 -7.60 2.16 -5.33
C GLU A 329 -8.45 1.75 -4.11
N ARG A 330 -9.75 2.07 -4.11
CA ARG A 330 -10.69 1.65 -3.06
C ARG A 330 -10.84 0.13 -3.02
N CYS A 331 -11.01 -0.53 -4.16
CA CYS A 331 -11.10 -1.99 -4.23
C CYS A 331 -9.82 -2.68 -3.70
N PHE A 332 -8.64 -2.19 -4.08
CA PHE A 332 -7.37 -2.74 -3.60
C PHE A 332 -7.15 -2.49 -2.10
N ARG A 333 -7.55 -1.31 -1.59
CA ARG A 333 -7.54 -1.02 -0.16
C ARG A 333 -8.46 -1.99 0.59
N LEU A 334 -9.70 -2.14 0.14
CA LEU A 334 -10.70 -3.01 0.74
C LEU A 334 -10.23 -4.48 0.72
N LYS A 335 -9.69 -4.96 -0.41
CA LYS A 335 -9.06 -6.28 -0.51
C LYS A 335 -7.98 -6.47 0.56
N LYS A 336 -7.09 -5.49 0.74
CA LYS A 336 -5.99 -5.56 1.70
C LYS A 336 -6.51 -5.61 3.14
N GLU A 337 -7.50 -4.80 3.47
CA GLU A 337 -8.16 -4.81 4.79
C GLU A 337 -8.81 -6.16 5.08
N LEU A 338 -9.61 -6.69 4.15
CA LEU A 338 -10.25 -8.00 4.28
C LEU A 338 -9.24 -9.14 4.37
N SER A 339 -8.15 -9.12 3.58
CA SER A 339 -7.07 -10.11 3.71
C SER A 339 -6.40 -10.08 5.09
N THR A 340 -6.27 -8.89 5.68
CA THR A 340 -5.68 -8.71 7.01
C THR A 340 -6.61 -9.28 8.07
N ALA A 341 -7.89 -8.88 8.06
CA ALA A 341 -8.91 -9.39 8.98
C ALA A 341 -9.07 -10.91 8.86
N HIS A 342 -9.12 -11.45 7.65
CA HIS A 342 -9.23 -12.89 7.39
C HIS A 342 -8.07 -13.69 8.01
N PHE A 343 -6.83 -13.21 7.87
CA PHE A 343 -5.67 -13.86 8.49
C PHE A 343 -5.74 -13.83 10.02
N ASP A 344 -6.10 -12.68 10.60
CA ASP A 344 -6.20 -12.54 12.06
C ASP A 344 -7.32 -13.41 12.64
N LEU A 345 -8.49 -13.43 12.00
CA LEU A 345 -9.64 -14.26 12.35
C LEU A 345 -9.33 -15.75 12.24
N TRP A 346 -8.58 -16.19 11.23
CA TRP A 346 -8.15 -17.58 11.10
C TRP A 346 -7.33 -18.04 12.32
N ARG A 347 -6.39 -17.20 12.76
CA ARG A 347 -5.55 -17.48 13.94
C ARG A 347 -6.37 -17.44 15.24
N LEU A 348 -7.26 -16.47 15.37
CA LEU A 348 -8.16 -16.33 16.52
C LEU A 348 -9.11 -17.52 16.63
N LYS A 349 -9.70 -17.97 15.52
CA LYS A 349 -10.53 -19.19 15.45
C LYS A 349 -9.75 -20.41 15.95
N GLY A 350 -8.52 -20.62 15.48
CA GLY A 350 -7.69 -21.75 15.91
C GLY A 350 -7.36 -21.72 17.41
N LEU A 351 -7.12 -20.52 17.96
CA LEU A 351 -6.91 -20.31 19.39
C LEU A 351 -8.15 -20.66 20.20
N LEU A 352 -9.32 -20.15 19.78
CA LEU A 352 -10.60 -20.40 20.43
C LEU A 352 -11.01 -21.88 20.37
N ALA A 353 -10.75 -22.57 19.25
CA ALA A 353 -10.93 -24.01 19.13
C ALA A 353 -10.08 -24.77 20.15
N GLY A 354 -8.82 -24.37 20.35
CA GLY A 354 -7.94 -24.96 21.36
C GLY A 354 -8.46 -24.81 22.80
N LEU A 355 -9.12 -23.69 23.11
CA LEU A 355 -9.80 -23.46 24.39
C LEU A 355 -11.11 -24.25 24.50
N ALA A 356 -11.89 -24.32 23.43
CA ALA A 356 -13.18 -25.02 23.38
C ALA A 356 -13.04 -26.54 23.51
N GLU A 357 -12.01 -27.11 22.89
CA GLU A 357 -11.67 -28.54 23.01
C GLU A 357 -10.93 -28.87 24.31
N GLY A 358 -10.50 -27.85 25.07
CA GLY A 358 -9.74 -28.04 26.31
C GLY A 358 -8.29 -28.50 26.09
N ARG A 359 -7.77 -28.42 24.87
CA ARG A 359 -6.34 -28.63 24.52
C ARG A 359 -5.47 -27.61 25.23
N VAL A 360 -5.99 -26.40 25.45
CA VAL A 360 -5.37 -25.35 26.25
C VAL A 360 -6.32 -24.97 27.38
N ARG A 361 -5.78 -24.83 28.60
CA ARG A 361 -6.57 -24.46 29.78
C ARG A 361 -6.02 -23.18 30.39
N LEU A 362 -6.91 -22.23 30.62
CA LEU A 362 -6.60 -21.01 31.35
C LEU A 362 -6.39 -21.32 32.85
N PRO A 363 -5.65 -20.47 33.58
CA PRO A 363 -5.42 -20.65 35.01
C PRO A 363 -6.74 -20.75 35.78
N GLY A 364 -6.96 -21.89 36.46
CA GLY A 364 -8.17 -22.16 37.25
C GLY A 364 -9.42 -22.53 36.44
N GLY A 365 -9.36 -22.53 35.11
CA GLY A 365 -10.49 -22.90 34.24
C GLY A 365 -10.68 -24.41 34.07
N GLY A 366 -11.79 -24.81 33.43
CA GLY A 366 -12.04 -26.21 33.09
C GLY A 366 -13.49 -26.57 32.74
N ALA A 367 -14.46 -25.68 32.96
CA ALA A 367 -15.88 -25.96 32.76
C ALA A 367 -16.58 -24.88 31.90
N GLU A 368 -15.83 -24.21 31.03
CA GLU A 368 -16.28 -23.10 30.18
C GLU A 368 -16.23 -23.45 28.68
N ALA A 369 -16.09 -24.74 28.33
CA ALA A 369 -15.99 -25.20 26.94
C ALA A 369 -17.12 -24.70 26.03
N ALA A 370 -18.35 -24.62 26.54
CA ALA A 370 -19.50 -24.10 25.80
C ALA A 370 -19.38 -22.61 25.47
N PHE A 371 -18.80 -21.81 26.38
CA PHE A 371 -18.55 -20.39 26.14
C PHE A 371 -17.48 -20.20 25.04
N TRP A 372 -16.36 -20.94 25.14
CA TRP A 372 -15.30 -20.88 24.13
C TRP A 372 -15.77 -21.34 22.75
N ARG A 373 -16.63 -22.36 22.68
CA ARG A 373 -17.24 -22.82 21.43
C ARG A 373 -18.12 -21.75 20.78
N GLY A 374 -18.89 -21.00 21.57
CA GLY A 374 -19.66 -19.87 21.03
C GLY A 374 -18.78 -18.79 20.40
N LEU A 375 -17.64 -18.46 21.04
CA LEU A 375 -16.67 -17.53 20.44
C LEU A 375 -15.99 -18.12 19.20
N GLU A 376 -15.66 -19.40 19.21
CA GLU A 376 -15.08 -20.11 18.06
C GLU A 376 -16.01 -20.07 16.84
N GLU A 377 -17.30 -20.37 17.05
CA GLU A 377 -18.34 -20.30 16.01
C GLU A 377 -18.47 -18.88 15.46
N ALA A 378 -18.51 -17.86 16.32
CA ALA A 378 -18.55 -16.46 15.91
C ALA A 378 -17.29 -16.06 15.09
N ALA A 379 -16.10 -16.46 15.55
CA ALA A 379 -14.86 -16.24 14.81
C ALA A 379 -14.86 -16.96 13.45
N GLY A 380 -15.43 -18.17 13.40
CA GLY A 380 -15.61 -18.95 12.17
C GLY A 380 -16.53 -18.27 11.17
N TYR A 381 -17.67 -17.76 11.62
CA TYR A 381 -18.59 -16.99 10.78
C TYR A 381 -17.91 -15.74 10.21
N LEU A 382 -17.26 -14.93 11.05
CA LEU A 382 -16.56 -13.73 10.59
C LEU A 382 -15.41 -14.05 9.61
N TYR A 383 -14.70 -15.15 9.83
CA TYR A 383 -13.66 -15.63 8.91
C TYR A 383 -14.23 -15.92 7.52
N GLU A 384 -15.35 -16.63 7.44
CA GLU A 384 -16.03 -16.93 6.18
C GLU A 384 -16.59 -15.67 5.52
N THR A 385 -17.21 -14.77 6.28
CA THR A 385 -17.74 -13.50 5.78
C THR A 385 -16.62 -12.62 5.20
N ALA A 386 -15.47 -12.53 5.87
CA ALA A 386 -14.30 -11.80 5.36
C ALA A 386 -13.76 -12.43 4.07
N ALA A 387 -13.74 -13.77 3.96
CA ALA A 387 -13.34 -14.48 2.75
C ALA A 387 -14.27 -14.19 1.57
N ASN A 388 -15.58 -14.33 1.79
CA ASN A 388 -16.62 -14.12 0.78
C ASN A 388 -16.64 -12.67 0.29
N THR A 389 -16.54 -11.71 1.21
CA THR A 389 -16.47 -10.28 0.85
C THR A 389 -15.24 -9.99 0.01
N ARG A 390 -14.09 -10.59 0.34
CA ARG A 390 -12.86 -10.43 -0.45
C ARG A 390 -13.01 -11.02 -1.86
N GLU A 391 -13.69 -12.14 -2.00
CA GLU A 391 -14.01 -12.73 -3.31
C GLU A 391 -14.94 -11.83 -4.12
N GLY A 392 -15.95 -11.23 -3.49
CA GLY A 392 -16.82 -10.23 -4.11
C GLY A 392 -16.03 -9.03 -4.65
N VAL A 393 -15.07 -8.50 -3.88
CA VAL A 393 -14.16 -7.42 -4.33
C VAL A 393 -13.35 -7.85 -5.56
N LEU A 394 -12.81 -9.08 -5.57
CA LEU A 394 -12.03 -9.58 -6.70
C LEU A 394 -12.89 -9.76 -7.96
N ALA A 395 -14.08 -10.34 -7.80
CA ALA A 395 -15.05 -10.48 -8.88
C ALA A 395 -15.45 -9.12 -9.46
N LEU A 396 -15.62 -8.11 -8.60
CA LEU A 396 -15.94 -6.75 -9.01
C LEU A 396 -14.80 -6.12 -9.82
N ILE A 397 -13.53 -6.30 -9.38
CA ILE A 397 -12.36 -5.85 -10.14
C ILE A 397 -12.33 -6.52 -11.52
N ASP A 398 -12.51 -7.84 -11.57
CA ASP A 398 -12.47 -8.61 -12.82
C ASP A 398 -13.60 -8.21 -13.78
N LEU A 399 -14.81 -8.01 -13.28
CA LEU A 399 -15.95 -7.52 -14.07
C LEU A 399 -15.62 -6.17 -14.72
N HIS A 400 -15.09 -5.23 -13.94
CA HIS A 400 -14.74 -3.90 -14.43
C HIS A 400 -13.63 -3.94 -15.48
N LEU A 401 -12.57 -4.71 -15.25
CA LEU A 401 -11.48 -4.89 -16.22
C LEU A 401 -11.97 -5.53 -17.53
N ASN A 402 -12.85 -6.54 -17.44
CA ASN A 402 -13.40 -7.22 -18.61
C ASN A 402 -14.26 -6.30 -19.48
N VAL A 403 -15.10 -5.46 -18.88
CA VAL A 403 -15.92 -4.50 -19.64
C VAL A 403 -15.04 -3.43 -20.31
N VAL A 404 -14.04 -2.90 -19.61
CA VAL A 404 -13.09 -1.93 -20.20
C VAL A 404 -12.33 -2.56 -21.37
N SER A 405 -11.88 -3.80 -21.22
CA SER A 405 -11.23 -4.57 -22.30
C SER A 405 -12.17 -4.78 -23.49
N PHE A 406 -13.44 -5.09 -23.24
CA PHE A 406 -14.46 -5.23 -24.29
C PHE A 406 -14.69 -3.92 -25.04
N GLU A 407 -14.80 -2.79 -24.34
CA GLU A 407 -14.94 -1.47 -24.97
C GLU A 407 -13.70 -1.10 -25.79
N MET A 408 -12.49 -1.33 -25.24
CA MET A 408 -11.23 -1.10 -25.95
C MET A 408 -11.15 -1.94 -27.23
N ASN A 409 -11.48 -3.24 -27.14
CA ASN A 409 -11.49 -4.13 -28.30
C ASN A 409 -12.51 -3.69 -29.35
N ARG A 410 -13.68 -3.17 -28.94
CA ARG A 410 -14.65 -2.60 -29.87
C ARG A 410 -14.10 -1.36 -30.58
N VAL A 411 -13.52 -0.42 -29.83
CA VAL A 411 -12.93 0.81 -30.40
C VAL A 411 -11.79 0.47 -31.37
N MET A 412 -10.89 -0.44 -30.98
CA MET A 412 -9.78 -0.88 -31.82
C MET A 412 -10.25 -1.55 -33.12
N ARG A 413 -11.29 -2.40 -33.05
CA ARG A 413 -11.91 -3.01 -34.24
C ARG A 413 -12.49 -1.94 -35.17
N VAL A 414 -13.23 -0.97 -34.64
CA VAL A 414 -13.80 0.12 -35.45
C VAL A 414 -12.69 0.96 -36.10
N LEU A 415 -11.66 1.35 -35.36
CA LEU A 415 -10.53 2.11 -35.90
C LEU A 415 -9.80 1.33 -37.01
N ALA A 416 -9.59 0.03 -36.83
CA ALA A 416 -8.99 -0.83 -37.84
C ALA A 416 -9.84 -0.89 -39.12
N VAL A 417 -11.16 -1.04 -38.99
CA VAL A 417 -12.09 -1.06 -40.13
C VAL A 417 -12.02 0.27 -40.91
N VAL A 418 -12.13 1.40 -40.21
CA VAL A 418 -12.04 2.73 -40.84
C VAL A 418 -10.68 2.94 -41.51
N SER A 419 -9.60 2.51 -40.85
CA SER A 419 -8.24 2.66 -41.40
C SER A 419 -8.03 1.84 -42.66
N VAL A 420 -8.44 0.56 -42.68
CA VAL A 420 -8.32 -0.30 -43.87
C VAL A 420 -9.18 0.21 -45.01
N LEU A 421 -10.43 0.63 -44.73
CA LEU A 421 -11.30 1.20 -45.75
C LEU A 421 -10.77 2.52 -46.31
N GLY A 422 -10.12 3.35 -45.50
CA GLY A 422 -9.46 4.58 -45.94
C GLY A 422 -8.15 4.34 -46.72
N LEU A 423 -7.41 3.27 -46.37
CA LEU A 423 -6.14 2.95 -47.01
C LEU A 423 -6.30 2.51 -48.47
N ILE A 424 -7.34 1.74 -48.78
CA ILE A 424 -7.61 1.24 -50.14
C ILE A 424 -7.63 2.39 -51.19
N PRO A 425 -8.49 3.41 -51.07
CA PRO A 425 -8.49 4.51 -52.02
C PRO A 425 -7.23 5.38 -51.91
N ALA A 426 -6.64 5.54 -50.72
CA ALA A 426 -5.42 6.33 -50.54
C ALA A 426 -4.21 5.76 -51.30
N VAL A 427 -4.02 4.44 -51.26
CA VAL A 427 -2.94 3.76 -51.99
C VAL A 427 -3.17 3.84 -53.49
N VAL A 428 -4.40 3.58 -53.95
CA VAL A 428 -4.73 3.64 -55.39
C VAL A 428 -4.61 5.07 -55.92
N ALA A 429 -5.10 6.06 -55.18
CA ALA A 429 -4.94 7.48 -55.53
C ALA A 429 -3.47 7.90 -55.49
N GLY A 430 -2.69 7.41 -54.52
CA GLY A 430 -1.25 7.67 -54.44
C GLY A 430 -0.46 7.12 -55.64
N LEU A 431 -0.78 5.91 -56.10
CA LEU A 431 -0.17 5.30 -57.28
C LEU A 431 -0.56 6.01 -58.59
N LEU A 432 -1.84 6.33 -58.76
CA LEU A 432 -2.36 7.00 -59.96
C LEU A 432 -2.06 8.51 -59.99
N GLY A 433 -1.81 9.12 -58.83
CA GLY A 433 -1.40 10.51 -58.70
C GLY A 433 0.09 10.75 -58.94
N MET A 434 0.85 9.71 -59.30
CA MET A 434 2.26 9.86 -59.67
C MET A 434 2.40 10.55 -61.02
N ASN A 435 3.28 11.55 -61.10
CA ASN A 435 3.61 12.22 -62.36
C ASN A 435 4.51 11.35 -63.24
N LEU A 436 3.91 10.40 -63.95
CA LEU A 436 4.58 9.54 -64.94
C LEU A 436 4.63 10.23 -66.31
N ALA A 437 5.68 9.99 -67.09
CA ALA A 437 5.88 10.61 -68.40
C ALA A 437 4.84 10.16 -69.45
N ASP A 438 4.39 8.91 -69.36
CA ASP A 438 3.27 8.34 -70.12
C ASP A 438 2.39 7.56 -69.15
N ASN A 439 1.07 7.50 -69.38
CA ASN A 439 0.16 6.66 -68.60
C ASN A 439 0.35 5.19 -69.02
N PRO A 440 0.93 4.31 -68.17
CA PRO A 440 1.21 2.93 -68.54
C PRO A 440 -0.02 2.02 -68.41
N TRP A 441 -1.14 2.51 -67.86
CA TRP A 441 -2.31 1.70 -67.55
C TRP A 441 -3.47 1.94 -68.53
N PRO A 442 -4.07 0.89 -69.12
CA PRO A 442 -5.15 1.01 -70.11
C PRO A 442 -6.55 1.26 -69.48
N PHE A 443 -6.62 1.64 -68.20
CA PHE A 443 -7.87 1.80 -67.47
C PHE A 443 -8.29 3.27 -67.38
N THR A 444 -9.60 3.51 -67.54
CA THR A 444 -10.19 4.84 -67.35
C THR A 444 -10.47 5.11 -65.87
N LEU A 445 -10.49 6.39 -65.46
CA LEU A 445 -10.81 6.79 -64.09
C LEU A 445 -12.13 6.20 -63.55
N PRO A 446 -13.24 6.14 -64.33
CA PRO A 446 -14.46 5.47 -63.89
C PRO A 446 -14.29 3.97 -63.61
N GLN A 447 -13.49 3.26 -64.42
CA GLN A 447 -13.21 1.83 -64.21
C GLN A 447 -12.41 1.58 -62.93
N VAL A 448 -11.42 2.44 -62.65
CA VAL A 448 -10.67 2.41 -61.39
C VAL A 448 -11.58 2.70 -60.20
N ALA A 449 -12.39 3.76 -60.28
CA ALA A 449 -13.31 4.14 -59.21
C ALA A 449 -14.31 3.00 -58.90
N PHE A 450 -14.81 2.32 -59.94
CA PHE A 450 -15.67 1.14 -59.79
C PHE A 450 -14.94 -0.01 -59.08
N GLY A 451 -13.70 -0.34 -59.49
CA GLY A 451 -12.90 -1.39 -58.86
C GLY A 451 -12.57 -1.11 -57.39
N VAL A 452 -12.20 0.14 -57.07
CA VAL A 452 -11.95 0.60 -55.70
C VAL A 452 -13.21 0.51 -54.86
N GLY A 453 -14.34 1.02 -55.37
CA GLY A 453 -15.64 0.95 -54.68
C GLY A 453 -16.06 -0.50 -54.40
N LEU A 454 -15.94 -1.38 -55.39
CA LEU A 454 -16.23 -2.81 -55.24
C LEU A 454 -15.31 -3.46 -54.19
N GLY A 455 -14.00 -3.16 -54.22
CA GLY A 455 -13.03 -3.65 -53.24
C GLY A 455 -13.33 -3.18 -51.82
N MET A 456 -13.74 -1.92 -51.64
CA MET A 456 -14.15 -1.38 -50.33
C MET A 456 -15.42 -2.05 -49.81
N VAL A 457 -16.43 -2.25 -50.66
CA VAL A 457 -17.68 -2.95 -50.30
C VAL A 457 -17.38 -4.41 -49.90
N LEU A 458 -16.51 -5.10 -50.63
CA LEU A 458 -16.11 -6.47 -50.31
C LEU A 458 -15.33 -6.54 -48.99
N CYS A 459 -14.40 -5.61 -48.74
CA CYS A 459 -13.72 -5.50 -47.45
C CYS A 459 -14.71 -5.25 -46.30
N LEU A 460 -15.65 -4.33 -46.49
CA LEU A 460 -16.68 -4.04 -45.49
C LEU A 460 -17.53 -5.29 -45.20
N TYR A 461 -17.92 -6.04 -46.23
CA TYR A 461 -18.63 -7.31 -46.09
C TYR A 461 -17.84 -8.33 -45.27
N LEU A 462 -16.53 -8.47 -45.53
CA LEU A 462 -15.67 -9.37 -44.75
C LEU A 462 -15.61 -8.97 -43.27
N PHE A 463 -15.55 -7.67 -42.95
CA PHE A 463 -15.60 -7.18 -41.58
C PHE A 463 -16.96 -7.39 -40.91
N LEU A 464 -18.06 -7.30 -41.66
CA LEU A 464 -19.41 -7.61 -41.20
C LEU A 464 -19.56 -9.10 -40.85
N VAL A 465 -19.09 -10.00 -41.72
CA VAL A 465 -19.13 -11.45 -41.48
C VAL A 465 -18.30 -11.83 -40.26
N LYS A 466 -17.15 -11.20 -40.06
CA LYS A 466 -16.33 -11.41 -38.85
C LYS A 466 -16.92 -10.79 -37.59
N GLY A 467 -18.00 -10.00 -37.68
CA GLY A 467 -18.64 -9.37 -36.53
C GLY A 467 -17.84 -8.20 -35.93
N TRP A 468 -16.95 -7.57 -36.70
CA TRP A 468 -16.11 -6.47 -36.20
C TRP A 468 -16.86 -5.14 -36.06
N LEU A 469 -18.03 -5.06 -36.67
CA LEU A 469 -18.95 -3.91 -36.63
C LEU A 469 -20.09 -4.08 -35.62
N ARG A 470 -20.10 -5.19 -34.86
CA ARG A 470 -21.07 -5.46 -33.78
C ARG A 470 -20.52 -5.06 -32.42
#